data_AF-A0A8T0WC99-F1
#
_entry.id   AF-A0A8T0WC99-F1
#
_cell.length_a   1.000
_cell.length_b   1.000
_cell.length_c   1.000
_cell.angle_alpha   90.00
_cell.angle_beta   90.00
_cell.angle_gamma   90.00
#
_symmetry.space_group_name_H-M   'P 1'
#
loop_
_entity.id
_entity.type
_entity.pdbx_description
1 polymer ?
#
loop_
_entity_poly.entity_id
_entity_poly.type
_entity_poly.pdbx_seq_one_letter_code
_entity_poly.pdbx_strand_id
1 'polypeptide(L)'
;MWLSNEQEFWDVFEDRSVQLQPSGLQQLILDMHFIVEIAVCGRFPHRPVQQLVSTIITRAIAAFSARNFDPQSALPEDEWFLETAKGAIHKLMLGTSGSESEPEPEPEEHVALHDEISDSDENIATPSTSGSEDSFASANNDDLESPVYFTDPEA
;
A
#
# COMPACT_ATOMS: atom_id res chain seq x y z
N MET A 1 19.03 -9.86 10.18
CA MET A 1 20.49 -9.90 9.92
C MET A 1 20.83 -9.61 8.45
N TRP A 2 19.86 -9.26 7.60
CA TRP A 2 20.08 -9.12 6.15
C TRP A 2 20.51 -7.68 5.79
N LEU A 3 19.63 -6.68 5.97
CA LEU A 3 19.93 -5.30 5.57
C LEU A 3 21.13 -4.66 6.30
N SER A 4 21.37 -4.92 7.60
CA SER A 4 22.42 -4.23 8.36
C SER A 4 23.83 -4.42 7.77
N ASN A 5 24.06 -5.56 7.11
CA ASN A 5 25.36 -5.96 6.56
C ASN A 5 25.36 -6.04 5.03
N GLU A 6 24.24 -5.73 4.38
CA GLU A 6 24.08 -5.84 2.93
C GLU A 6 24.62 -4.60 2.23
N GLN A 7 25.91 -4.62 1.89
CA GLN A 7 26.58 -3.45 1.34
C GLN A 7 26.00 -3.05 -0.02
N GLU A 8 25.55 -3.99 -0.86
CA GLU A 8 24.92 -3.68 -2.16
C GLU A 8 23.69 -2.77 -2.01
N PHE A 9 22.88 -2.98 -0.96
CA PHE A 9 21.75 -2.10 -0.64
C PHE A 9 22.26 -0.73 -0.18
N TRP A 10 23.26 -0.69 0.71
CA TRP A 10 23.79 0.56 1.24
C TRP A 10 24.55 1.38 0.21
N ASP A 11 25.16 0.75 -0.78
CA ASP A 11 25.86 1.44 -1.87
C ASP A 11 24.89 2.36 -2.62
N VAL A 12 23.64 1.94 -2.83
CA VAL A 12 22.59 2.82 -3.40
C VAL A 12 22.27 4.00 -2.46
N PHE A 13 22.26 3.75 -1.15
CA PHE A 13 22.03 4.76 -0.11
C PHE A 13 23.22 5.70 0.11
N GLU A 14 24.43 5.31 -0.31
CA GLU A 14 25.69 6.06 -0.11
C GLU A 14 26.18 6.72 -1.43
N ASP A 15 25.79 6.19 -2.59
CA ASP A 15 26.13 6.74 -3.91
C ASP A 15 25.45 8.08 -4.20
N ARG A 16 26.24 9.14 -4.15
CA ARG A 16 25.83 10.52 -4.42
C ARG A 16 25.31 10.74 -5.85
N SER A 17 25.58 9.83 -6.78
CA SER A 17 25.05 9.89 -8.15
C SER A 17 23.56 9.56 -8.21
N VAL A 18 23.06 8.76 -7.26
CA VAL A 18 21.65 8.37 -7.16
C VAL A 18 20.86 9.47 -6.44
N GLN A 19 19.77 9.96 -7.04
CA GLN A 19 18.84 10.85 -6.33
C GLN A 19 17.92 10.03 -5.43
N LEU A 20 18.22 10.00 -4.13
CA LEU A 20 17.29 9.46 -3.13
C LEU A 20 16.21 10.48 -2.82
N GLN A 21 14.96 10.06 -2.93
CA GLN A 21 13.83 10.87 -2.49
C GLN A 21 13.74 10.86 -0.94
N PRO A 22 13.40 11.98 -0.30
CA PRO A 22 13.18 12.03 1.15
C PRO A 22 12.14 11.00 1.64
N SER A 23 11.12 10.72 0.82
CA SER A 23 10.11 9.70 1.10
C SER A 23 10.68 8.29 1.25
N GLY A 24 11.82 7.98 0.61
CA GLY A 24 12.48 6.68 0.74
C GLY A 24 13.06 6.45 2.13
N LEU A 25 13.66 7.49 2.73
CA LEU A 25 14.14 7.42 4.12
C LEU A 25 12.97 7.23 5.09
N GLN A 26 11.89 8.00 4.89
CA GLN A 26 10.68 7.89 5.72
C GLN A 26 10.08 6.47 5.63
N GLN A 27 9.96 5.91 4.43
CA GLN A 27 9.42 4.56 4.25
C GLN A 27 10.30 3.51 4.91
N LEU A 28 11.62 3.57 4.74
CA LEU A 28 12.54 2.63 5.39
C LEU A 28 12.40 2.67 6.92
N ILE A 29 12.31 3.86 7.52
CA ILE A 29 12.14 3.99 8.96
C ILE A 29 10.77 3.46 9.40
N LEU A 30 9.71 3.74 8.63
CA LEU A 30 8.38 3.21 8.90
C LEU A 30 8.36 1.67 8.85
N ASP A 31 8.97 1.07 7.84
CA ASP A 31 9.09 -0.39 7.69
C ASP A 31 9.86 -1.00 8.87
N MET A 32 10.94 -0.34 9.30
CA MET A 32 11.69 -0.79 10.48
C MET A 32 10.84 -0.74 11.76
N HIS A 33 10.04 0.31 11.96
CA HIS A 33 9.09 0.39 13.08
C HIS A 33 7.99 -0.69 12.99
N PHE A 34 7.47 -0.94 11.79
CA PHE A 34 6.50 -2.00 11.54
C PHE A 34 7.04 -3.38 11.89
N ILE A 35 8.31 -3.67 11.54
CA ILE A 35 8.97 -4.95 11.88
C ILE A 35 9.10 -5.14 13.40
N VAL A 36 9.41 -4.08 14.16
CA VAL A 36 9.44 -4.18 15.62
C VAL A 36 8.04 -4.47 16.16
N GLU A 37 7.04 -3.73 15.68
CA GLU A 37 5.69 -3.79 16.22
C GLU A 37 5.00 -5.13 15.88
N ILE A 38 5.23 -5.68 14.69
CA ILE A 38 4.69 -7.01 14.34
C ILE A 38 5.36 -8.12 15.17
N ALA A 39 6.64 -7.97 15.52
CA ALA A 39 7.32 -8.89 16.43
C ALA A 39 6.71 -8.82 17.85
N VAL A 40 6.38 -7.62 18.34
CA VAL A 40 5.69 -7.42 19.62
C VAL A 40 4.30 -8.05 19.60
N CYS A 41 3.51 -7.75 18.56
CA CYS A 41 2.16 -8.28 18.37
C CYS A 41 2.15 -9.83 18.32
N GLY A 42 3.05 -10.42 17.54
CA GLY A 42 3.21 -11.87 17.41
C GLY A 42 3.84 -12.56 18.62
N ARG A 43 4.17 -11.81 19.69
CA ARG A 43 4.87 -12.32 20.89
C ARG A 43 6.24 -12.96 20.59
N PHE A 44 6.89 -12.53 19.52
CA PHE A 44 8.26 -12.92 19.20
C PHE A 44 9.28 -12.15 20.06
N PRO A 45 10.52 -12.63 20.20
CA PRO A 45 11.59 -11.88 20.87
C PRO A 45 11.89 -10.55 20.16
N HIS A 46 11.29 -9.45 20.64
CA HIS A 46 11.42 -8.14 20.00
C HIS A 46 12.72 -7.39 20.35
N ARG A 47 13.38 -7.69 21.48
CA ARG A 47 14.59 -6.95 21.92
C ARG A 47 15.74 -7.01 20.90
N PRO A 48 16.11 -8.19 20.36
CA PRO A 48 17.14 -8.26 19.32
C PRO A 48 16.71 -7.57 18.02
N VAL A 49 15.41 -7.63 17.69
CA VAL A 49 14.83 -6.97 16.51
C VAL A 49 14.94 -5.44 16.66
N GLN A 50 14.59 -4.91 17.82
CA GLN A 50 14.70 -3.49 18.14
C GLN A 50 16.15 -2.99 18.03
N GLN A 51 17.12 -3.77 18.49
CA GLN A 51 18.55 -3.43 18.37
C GLN A 51 19.00 -3.40 16.90
N LEU A 52 18.58 -4.40 16.11
CA LEU A 52 18.87 -4.46 14.69
C LEU A 52 18.24 -3.27 13.94
N VAL A 53 16.97 -2.99 14.22
CA VAL A 53 16.22 -1.87 13.65
C VAL A 53 16.88 -0.54 14.00
N SER A 54 17.26 -0.33 15.26
CA SER A 54 17.99 0.88 15.66
C SER A 54 19.28 1.04 14.87
N THR A 55 20.02 -0.05 14.63
CA THR A 55 21.26 -0.02 13.84
C THR A 55 20.99 0.40 12.39
N ILE A 56 19.93 -0.15 11.78
CA ILE A 56 19.54 0.17 10.39
C ILE A 56 19.09 1.63 10.27
N ILE A 57 18.22 2.10 11.17
CA ILE A 57 17.72 3.48 11.18
C ILE A 57 18.87 4.48 11.36
N THR A 58 19.78 4.23 12.31
CA THR A 58 20.94 5.10 12.53
C THR A 58 21.84 5.16 11.29
N ARG A 59 22.08 4.04 10.63
CA ARG A 59 22.88 4.02 9.38
C ARG A 59 22.17 4.78 8.25
N ALA A 60 20.87 4.59 8.08
CA ALA A 60 20.09 5.28 7.05
C ALA A 60 20.11 6.80 7.23
N ILE A 61 19.90 7.28 8.47
CA ILE A 61 19.97 8.71 8.79
C ILE A 61 21.38 9.26 8.49
N ALA A 62 22.44 8.53 8.87
CA ALA A 62 23.81 8.94 8.63
C ALA A 62 24.14 9.04 7.11
N ALA A 63 23.75 8.02 6.34
CA ALA A 63 23.93 7.99 4.88
C ALA A 63 23.17 9.14 4.19
N PHE A 64 21.94 9.42 4.63
CA PHE A 64 21.13 10.51 4.09
C PHE A 64 21.72 11.90 4.43
N SER A 65 22.18 12.07 5.67
CA SER A 65 22.81 13.32 6.14
C SER A 65 24.10 13.64 5.38
N ALA A 66 24.89 12.62 5.03
CA ALA A 66 26.14 12.77 4.29
C ALA A 66 25.96 13.35 2.87
N ARG A 67 24.73 13.36 2.35
CA ARG A 67 24.34 13.90 1.04
C ARG A 67 23.95 15.40 1.07
N ASN A 68 24.10 16.08 2.21
CA ASN A 68 23.68 17.46 2.47
C ASN A 68 22.16 17.69 2.52
N PHE A 69 21.38 16.63 2.71
CA PHE A 69 19.98 16.78 3.07
C PHE A 69 19.84 16.86 4.58
N ASP A 70 19.01 17.77 5.08
CA ASP A 70 18.66 17.80 6.50
C ASP A 70 17.65 16.68 6.78
N PRO A 71 18.03 15.59 7.49
CA PRO A 71 17.11 14.52 7.80
C PRO A 71 15.96 15.01 8.69
N GLN A 72 16.15 16.02 9.53
CA GLN A 72 15.10 16.53 10.41
C GLN A 72 13.98 17.23 9.61
N SER A 73 14.30 17.80 8.45
CA SER A 73 13.28 18.36 7.54
C SER A 73 12.44 17.30 6.82
N ALA A 74 12.97 16.07 6.71
CA ALA A 74 12.35 14.96 5.98
C ALA A 74 11.59 13.99 6.89
N LEU A 75 11.86 14.03 8.20
CA LEU A 75 11.27 13.12 9.17
C LEU A 75 10.08 13.77 9.88
N PRO A 76 8.95 13.05 10.00
CA PRO A 76 7.82 13.46 10.83
C PRO A 76 8.19 13.64 12.32
N GLU A 77 7.25 14.17 13.08
CA GLU A 77 7.34 14.35 14.53
C GLU A 77 7.70 13.05 15.27
N ASP A 78 8.32 13.21 16.44
CA ASP A 78 8.63 12.11 17.35
C ASP A 78 7.37 11.27 17.60
N GLU A 79 7.53 9.94 17.60
CA GLU A 79 6.47 8.93 17.75
C GLU A 79 5.57 8.66 16.53
N TRP A 80 5.56 9.51 15.49
CA TRP A 80 4.69 9.29 14.31
C TRP A 80 4.86 7.90 13.69
N PHE A 81 6.10 7.43 13.54
CA PHE A 81 6.41 6.11 12.98
C PHE A 81 5.87 4.97 13.84
N LEU A 82 5.96 5.09 15.15
CA LEU A 82 5.47 4.09 16.09
C LEU A 82 3.94 3.99 16.04
N GLU A 83 3.26 5.12 16.10
CA GLU A 83 1.79 5.14 16.08
C GLU A 83 1.22 4.72 14.73
N THR A 84 1.89 5.11 13.63
CA THR A 84 1.53 4.64 12.29
C THR A 84 1.71 3.13 12.15
N ALA A 85 2.81 2.56 12.66
CA ALA A 85 3.05 1.12 12.65
C ALA A 85 2.00 0.35 13.47
N LYS A 86 1.70 0.81 14.70
CA LYS A 86 0.64 0.24 15.55
C LYS A 86 -0.72 0.31 14.87
N GLY A 87 -1.06 1.45 14.26
CA GLY A 87 -2.30 1.65 13.54
C GLY A 87 -2.43 0.70 12.35
N ALA A 88 -1.35 0.49 11.59
CA ALA A 88 -1.32 -0.46 10.48
C ALA A 88 -1.56 -1.90 10.96
N ILE A 89 -0.90 -2.32 12.03
CA ILE A 89 -1.08 -3.67 12.60
C ILE A 89 -2.49 -3.85 13.16
N HIS A 90 -3.03 -2.86 13.86
CA HIS A 90 -4.41 -2.90 14.34
C HIS A 90 -5.40 -3.11 13.18
N LYS A 91 -5.24 -2.37 12.07
CA LYS A 91 -6.06 -2.56 10.86
C LYS A 91 -5.90 -3.96 10.26
N LEU A 92 -4.68 -4.52 10.22
CA LEU A 92 -4.45 -5.90 9.78
C LEU A 92 -5.16 -6.93 10.68
N MET A 93 -5.14 -6.71 12.00
CA MET A 93 -5.77 -7.61 12.98
C MET A 93 -7.30 -7.57 12.94
N LEU A 94 -7.90 -6.41 12.64
CA LEU A 94 -9.35 -6.28 12.52
C LEU A 94 -9.91 -6.99 11.27
N GLY A 95 -9.05 -7.34 10.32
CA GLY A 95 -9.44 -7.96 9.05
C GLY A 95 -10.22 -7.01 8.14
N THR A 96 -10.29 -7.32 6.84
CA THR A 96 -11.10 -6.60 5.84
C THR A 96 -12.59 -6.91 6.00
N SER A 97 -13.13 -6.85 7.23
CA SER A 97 -14.52 -7.22 7.57
C SER A 97 -15.56 -6.19 7.07
N GLY A 98 -15.28 -5.58 5.93
CA GLY A 98 -16.14 -4.65 5.21
C GLY A 98 -15.80 -4.64 3.72
N SER A 99 -15.46 -5.80 3.14
CA SER A 99 -15.64 -5.96 1.69
C SER A 99 -17.14 -6.07 1.47
N GLU A 100 -17.73 -4.96 1.06
CA GLU A 100 -19.14 -4.78 0.78
C GLU A 100 -19.63 -5.92 -0.11
N SER A 101 -20.53 -6.75 0.41
CA SER A 101 -21.47 -7.48 -0.42
C SER A 101 -22.37 -6.44 -1.06
N GLU A 102 -22.02 -5.95 -2.25
CA GLU A 102 -22.95 -5.23 -3.10
C GLU A 102 -24.20 -6.12 -3.28
N PRO A 103 -25.42 -5.61 -2.99
CA PRO A 103 -26.62 -6.31 -3.40
C PRO A 103 -26.69 -6.28 -4.94
N GLU A 104 -26.77 -7.46 -5.56
CA GLU A 104 -27.03 -7.59 -7.00
C GLU A 104 -28.23 -6.73 -7.42
N PRO A 105 -28.14 -5.94 -8.50
CA PRO A 105 -29.31 -5.40 -9.15
C PRO A 105 -30.06 -6.54 -9.85
N GLU A 106 -31.23 -6.91 -9.31
CA GLU A 106 -32.21 -7.80 -9.94
C GLU A 106 -32.55 -7.32 -11.37
N PRO A 107 -32.71 -8.24 -12.35
CA PRO A 107 -32.86 -7.89 -13.75
C PRO A 107 -34.21 -7.25 -14.09
N GLU A 108 -34.16 -6.33 -15.06
CA GLU A 108 -35.27 -5.57 -15.62
C GLU A 108 -36.44 -6.42 -16.15
N GLU A 109 -37.65 -6.17 -15.63
CA GLU A 109 -38.89 -6.43 -16.38
C GLU A 109 -39.26 -5.20 -17.21
N HIS A 110 -38.84 -5.25 -18.47
CA HIS A 110 -39.40 -4.43 -19.54
C HIS A 110 -40.89 -4.72 -19.71
N VAL A 111 -41.75 -3.73 -19.44
CA VAL A 111 -43.07 -3.67 -20.08
C VAL A 111 -43.31 -2.26 -20.61
N ALA A 112 -43.37 -2.18 -21.94
CA ALA A 112 -43.57 -0.98 -22.71
C ALA A 112 -45.07 -0.65 -22.91
N LEU A 113 -45.32 0.61 -23.29
CA LEU A 113 -46.54 1.19 -23.91
C LEU A 113 -47.66 1.52 -22.90
N HIS A 114 -48.38 2.65 -22.92
CA HIS A 114 -48.63 3.74 -23.89
C HIS A 114 -49.40 4.83 -23.06
N ASP A 115 -49.01 6.11 -23.08
CA ASP A 115 -49.64 7.21 -23.84
C ASP A 115 -50.89 7.86 -23.21
N GLU A 116 -50.77 9.12 -22.76
CA GLU A 116 -51.49 10.30 -23.31
C GLU A 116 -51.40 11.51 -22.35
N ILE A 117 -50.80 12.58 -22.91
CA ILE A 117 -50.97 14.04 -22.77
C ILE A 117 -51.15 14.70 -21.38
N SER A 118 -50.36 15.77 -21.14
CA SER A 118 -50.87 17.08 -20.67
C SER A 118 -49.72 18.09 -20.57
N ASP A 119 -49.77 19.15 -21.38
CA ASP A 119 -48.84 20.29 -21.42
C ASP A 119 -48.78 21.05 -20.09
N SER A 120 -47.58 21.49 -19.68
CA SER A 120 -47.33 22.81 -19.06
C SER A 120 -45.82 23.01 -18.80
N ASP A 121 -45.24 24.01 -19.47
CA ASP A 121 -43.91 24.57 -19.22
C ASP A 121 -43.76 25.11 -17.79
N GLU A 122 -42.79 24.64 -17.01
CA GLU A 122 -42.04 25.55 -16.12
C GLU A 122 -40.63 25.03 -15.80
N ASN A 123 -39.67 25.90 -16.12
CA ASN A 123 -38.23 25.82 -16.01
C ASN A 123 -37.71 25.67 -14.57
N ILE A 124 -37.08 24.55 -14.24
CA ILE A 124 -36.01 24.48 -13.22
C ILE A 124 -34.87 23.62 -13.77
N ALA A 125 -33.84 24.30 -14.29
CA ALA A 125 -32.58 23.69 -14.68
C ALA A 125 -31.82 23.21 -13.44
N THR A 126 -31.76 21.90 -13.24
CA THR A 126 -30.80 21.24 -12.34
C THR A 126 -29.54 20.89 -13.14
N PRO A 127 -28.34 21.34 -12.72
CA PRO A 127 -27.11 21.02 -13.44
C PRO A 127 -26.75 19.55 -13.23
N SER A 128 -26.71 18.80 -14.34
CA SER A 128 -26.21 17.44 -14.42
C SER A 128 -24.70 17.43 -14.14
N THR A 129 -24.27 16.83 -13.04
CA THR A 129 -22.87 16.41 -12.90
C THR A 129 -22.70 15.18 -13.79
N SER A 130 -21.88 15.33 -14.80
CA SER A 130 -21.52 14.27 -15.74
C SER A 130 -20.71 13.22 -14.97
N GLY A 131 -21.27 12.02 -14.81
CA GLY A 131 -20.50 10.85 -14.42
C GLY A 131 -19.54 10.50 -15.55
N SER A 132 -18.24 10.71 -15.32
CA SER A 132 -17.18 10.16 -16.17
C SER A 132 -16.90 8.76 -15.66
N GLU A 133 -17.67 7.79 -16.13
CA GLU A 133 -17.31 6.38 -16.01
C GLU A 133 -16.38 6.03 -17.18
N ASP A 134 -15.09 6.31 -17.01
CA ASP A 134 -14.08 5.70 -17.86
C ASP A 134 -14.00 4.21 -17.50
N SER A 135 -14.81 3.47 -18.24
CA SER A 135 -14.85 2.02 -18.34
C SER A 135 -13.46 1.50 -18.74
N PHE A 136 -12.65 1.11 -17.75
CA PHE A 136 -11.42 0.37 -18.01
C PHE A 136 -11.78 -1.09 -18.25
N ALA A 137 -11.65 -1.51 -19.50
CA ALA A 137 -11.85 -2.86 -19.98
C ALA A 137 -11.20 -3.91 -19.05
N SER A 138 -12.03 -4.82 -18.52
CA SER A 138 -11.59 -6.03 -17.85
C SER A 138 -10.75 -6.89 -18.80
N ALA A 139 -9.49 -7.15 -18.46
CA ALA A 139 -8.63 -8.08 -19.17
C ALA A 139 -9.02 -9.52 -18.81
N ASN A 140 -9.49 -10.29 -19.79
CA ASN A 140 -9.72 -11.72 -19.67
C ASN A 140 -8.35 -12.43 -19.71
N ASN A 141 -7.93 -13.04 -18.60
CA ASN A 141 -6.75 -13.93 -18.57
C ASN A 141 -7.23 -15.39 -18.63
N ASP A 142 -7.81 -15.77 -19.77
CA ASP A 142 -7.83 -17.17 -20.16
C ASP A 142 -6.48 -17.51 -20.82
N ASP A 143 -5.97 -18.71 -20.55
CA ASP A 143 -4.79 -19.34 -21.13
C ASP A 143 -3.40 -18.98 -20.55
N LEU A 144 -3.18 -19.31 -19.27
CA LEU A 144 -1.86 -19.84 -18.87
C LEU A 144 -1.99 -21.34 -18.55
N GLU A 145 -1.78 -22.13 -19.58
CA GLU A 145 -1.57 -23.58 -19.55
C GLU A 145 -0.52 -23.93 -18.50
N SER A 146 -0.94 -24.68 -17.47
CA SER A 146 -0.06 -25.16 -16.41
C SER A 146 0.98 -26.11 -16.98
N PRO A 147 2.30 -25.85 -16.82
CA PRO A 147 3.31 -26.82 -17.21
C PRO A 147 3.17 -28.06 -16.33
N VAL A 148 2.86 -29.16 -16.99
CA VAL A 148 2.77 -30.51 -16.44
C VAL A 148 4.05 -30.87 -15.69
N TYR A 149 3.88 -31.34 -14.46
CA TYR A 149 4.88 -32.00 -13.63
C TYR A 149 5.77 -32.94 -14.44
N PHE A 150 7.07 -32.64 -14.55
CA PHE A 150 8.08 -33.64 -14.88
C PHE A 150 8.58 -34.27 -13.57
N THR A 151 7.95 -35.36 -13.17
CA THR A 151 8.55 -36.47 -12.40
C THR A 151 9.66 -37.09 -13.28
N ASP A 152 10.91 -37.30 -12.84
CA ASP A 152 11.48 -38.36 -11.95
C ASP A 152 12.99 -38.52 -12.41
N PRO A 153 13.91 -39.35 -11.85
CA PRO A 153 14.02 -40.03 -10.55
C PRO A 153 15.33 -39.73 -9.79
N GLU A 154 15.30 -40.11 -8.51
CA GLU A 154 16.43 -40.32 -7.62
C GLU A 154 17.37 -41.42 -8.16
N ALA A 155 18.69 -41.18 -8.12
CA ALA A 155 19.74 -42.18 -8.33
C ALA A 155 20.85 -42.02 -7.30
#